data_AF-A0A2D0IL21-F1
#
_entry.id   AF-A0A2D0IL21-F1
#
_cell.length_a   1.000
_cell.length_b   1.000
_cell.length_c   1.000
_cell.angle_alpha   90.00
_cell.angle_beta   90.00
_cell.angle_gamma   90.00
#
_symmetry.space_group_name_H-M   'P 1'
#
loop_
_entity.id
_entity.type
_entity.pdbx_description
1 polymer ?
#
loop_
_entity_poly.entity_id
_entity_poly.type
_entity_poly.pdbx_seq_one_letter_code
_entity_poly.pdbx_strand_id
1 'polypeptide(L)'
;MNFKNRIYKAAGRIPLIKSHEWPFGKIEVVLAYDFKKRRPQEYSYLKSKYKDMLELVGRESNSEEQRYFYNNFHYLQWVTENDRVDIFAHSSESSLGSRYNSPEELANDLKRMSLRRVGVIKFQACYIGRGNWLENARKAFIEAGIDFAYMAGPIDRVVWNNPFIKYVHGNRHQAYKVVKGNIVKQFPGTRYT
;
A
#
# COMPACT_ATOMS: atom_id res chain seq x y z
N MET A 1 14.85 22.73 2.20
CA MET A 1 13.51 22.13 2.38
C MET A 1 12.53 22.78 1.40
N ASN A 2 11.92 22.01 0.49
CA ASN A 2 11.13 22.53 -0.64
C ASN A 2 9.91 23.36 -0.17
N PHE A 3 9.64 24.52 -0.80
CA PHE A 3 8.58 25.47 -0.45
C PHE A 3 7.19 24.82 -0.35
N LYS A 4 6.90 23.88 -1.26
CA LYS A 4 5.67 23.06 -1.26
C LYS A 4 5.47 22.27 0.05
N ASN A 5 6.55 21.78 0.67
CA ASN A 5 6.44 21.06 1.95
C ASN A 5 6.07 21.97 3.12
N ARG A 6 6.40 23.27 3.08
CA ARG A 6 6.03 24.21 4.15
C ARG A 6 4.54 24.55 4.09
N ILE A 7 4.00 24.78 2.90
CA ILE A 7 2.57 25.12 2.70
C ILE A 7 1.66 23.98 3.16
N TYR A 8 1.95 22.74 2.75
CA TYR A 8 1.13 21.60 3.14
C TYR A 8 1.16 21.36 4.65
N LYS A 9 2.34 21.47 5.27
CA LYS A 9 2.47 21.35 6.73
C LYS A 9 1.64 22.40 7.47
N ALA A 10 1.67 23.66 7.02
CA ALA A 10 0.86 24.73 7.60
C ALA A 10 -0.65 24.48 7.47
N ALA A 11 -1.07 23.78 6.41
CA ALA A 11 -2.46 23.41 6.16
C ALA A 11 -2.91 22.10 6.86
N GLY A 12 -2.11 21.52 7.75
CA GLY A 12 -2.43 20.23 8.39
C GLY A 12 -2.41 19.06 7.39
N ARG A 13 -1.53 19.12 6.38
CA ARG A 13 -1.41 18.11 5.32
C ARG A 13 0.01 17.56 5.27
N ILE A 14 0.14 16.25 5.05
CA ILE A 14 1.44 15.59 4.94
C ILE A 14 1.70 15.24 3.49
N PRO A 15 2.57 15.99 2.79
CA PRO A 15 2.90 15.68 1.42
C PRO A 15 3.69 14.37 1.37
N LEU A 16 3.17 13.39 0.63
CA LEU A 16 3.81 12.09 0.38
C LEU A 16 4.75 12.15 -0.83
N ILE A 17 5.36 13.31 -1.07
CA ILE A 17 6.20 13.58 -2.26
C ILE A 17 7.37 12.60 -2.33
N LYS A 18 7.94 12.19 -1.20
CA LYS A 18 9.03 11.21 -1.12
C LYS A 18 8.55 9.81 -0.73
N SER A 19 7.24 9.56 -0.67
CA SER A 19 6.73 8.23 -0.34
C SER A 19 7.13 7.20 -1.40
N HIS A 20 7.56 7.59 -2.60
CA HIS A 20 8.11 6.67 -3.60
C HIS A 20 9.63 6.47 -3.46
N GLU A 21 10.27 7.09 -2.46
CA GLU A 21 11.67 6.86 -2.11
C GLU A 21 11.70 5.88 -0.92
N TRP A 22 12.46 4.78 -1.05
CA TRP A 22 12.70 3.82 0.03
C TRP A 22 14.20 3.47 0.02
N PRO A 23 14.96 3.83 1.07
CA PRO A 23 16.42 3.75 1.02
C PRO A 23 16.98 2.36 1.36
N PHE A 24 16.16 1.42 1.82
CA PHE A 24 16.62 0.12 2.32
C PHE A 24 16.49 -1.02 1.30
N GLY A 25 15.68 -0.85 0.27
CA GLY A 25 15.36 -1.89 -0.71
C GLY A 25 14.47 -1.35 -1.81
N LYS A 26 13.66 -2.21 -2.41
CA LYS A 26 12.70 -1.86 -3.46
C LYS A 26 11.33 -1.52 -2.87
N ILE A 27 10.51 -0.85 -3.69
CA ILE A 27 9.08 -0.68 -3.45
C ILE A 27 8.34 -1.52 -4.49
N GLU A 28 7.56 -2.48 -4.03
CA GLU A 28 6.59 -3.20 -4.85
C GLU A 28 5.22 -2.55 -4.71
N VAL A 29 4.55 -2.31 -5.83
CA VAL A 29 3.24 -1.65 -5.85
C VAL A 29 2.15 -2.66 -6.16
N VAL A 30 1.14 -2.70 -5.29
CA VAL A 30 -0.03 -3.58 -5.44
C VAL A 30 -1.29 -2.73 -5.52
N LEU A 31 -2.10 -2.93 -6.55
CA LEU A 31 -3.42 -2.31 -6.70
C LEU A 31 -4.50 -3.30 -6.25
N ALA A 32 -5.11 -3.03 -5.10
CA ALA A 32 -6.21 -3.81 -4.52
C ALA A 32 -7.59 -3.20 -4.86
N TYR A 33 -7.65 -2.38 -5.91
CA TYR A 33 -8.86 -1.74 -6.42
C TYR A 33 -8.74 -1.54 -7.93
N ASP A 34 -9.86 -1.61 -8.65
CA ASP A 34 -9.93 -1.39 -10.09
C ASP A 34 -9.79 0.10 -10.45
N PHE A 35 -8.59 0.66 -10.28
CA PHE A 35 -8.31 2.04 -10.62
C PHE A 35 -8.46 2.28 -12.13
N LYS A 36 -8.11 1.30 -12.97
CA LYS A 36 -8.18 1.44 -14.43
C LYS A 36 -9.60 1.76 -14.90
N LYS A 37 -10.60 1.01 -14.44
CA LYS A 37 -12.00 1.20 -14.82
C LYS A 37 -12.69 2.29 -14.01
N ARG A 38 -12.46 2.35 -12.70
CA ARG A 38 -13.26 3.19 -11.79
C ARG A 38 -12.64 4.57 -11.52
N ARG A 39 -11.33 4.72 -11.70
CA ARG A 39 -10.56 5.95 -11.39
C ARG A 39 -9.37 6.16 -12.37
N PRO A 40 -9.63 6.25 -13.69
CA PRO A 40 -8.57 6.25 -14.71
C PRO A 40 -7.53 7.37 -14.52
N GLN A 41 -7.92 8.52 -13.99
CA GLN A 41 -7.01 9.63 -13.70
C GLN A 41 -6.00 9.30 -12.58
N GLU A 42 -6.44 8.64 -11.51
CA GLU A 42 -5.55 8.16 -10.44
C GLU A 42 -4.62 7.06 -10.96
N TYR A 43 -5.14 6.16 -11.81
CA TYR A 43 -4.36 5.12 -12.46
C TYR A 43 -3.23 5.70 -13.33
N SER A 44 -3.51 6.71 -14.16
CA SER A 44 -2.50 7.42 -14.96
C SER A 44 -1.44 8.08 -14.08
N TYR A 45 -1.84 8.68 -12.97
CA TYR A 45 -0.89 9.22 -12.00
C TYR A 45 0.01 8.11 -11.43
N LEU A 46 -0.54 6.98 -10.99
CA LEU A 46 0.23 5.88 -10.42
C LEU A 46 1.27 5.35 -11.43
N LYS A 47 0.88 5.14 -12.69
CA LYS A 47 1.78 4.77 -13.79
C LYS A 47 2.90 5.79 -14.03
N SER A 48 2.64 7.08 -13.83
CA SER A 48 3.67 8.11 -13.97
C SER A 48 4.74 8.07 -12.86
N LYS A 49 4.46 7.38 -11.75
CA LYS A 49 5.35 7.31 -10.56
C LYS A 49 5.98 5.94 -10.36
N TYR A 50 5.26 4.89 -10.70
CA TYR A 50 5.67 3.51 -10.49
C TYR A 50 5.68 2.80 -11.85
N LYS A 51 6.84 2.23 -12.20
CA LYS A 51 7.05 1.57 -13.49
C LYS A 51 6.29 0.25 -13.58
N ASP A 52 6.35 -0.55 -12.53
CA ASP A 52 5.71 -1.86 -12.43
C ASP A 52 4.70 -1.89 -11.29
N MET A 53 3.52 -2.46 -11.54
CA MET A 53 2.42 -2.56 -10.57
C MET A 53 1.67 -3.89 -10.73
N LEU A 54 1.51 -4.61 -9.63
CA LEU A 54 0.66 -5.79 -9.55
C LEU A 54 -0.79 -5.38 -9.28
N GLU A 55 -1.73 -5.68 -10.18
CA GLU A 55 -3.15 -5.37 -9.96
C GLU A 55 -3.90 -6.66 -9.59
N LEU A 56 -4.50 -6.68 -8.41
CA LEU A 56 -5.25 -7.84 -7.90
C LEU A 56 -6.74 -7.80 -8.31
N VAL A 57 -7.26 -6.61 -8.64
CA VAL A 57 -8.66 -6.33 -8.95
C VAL A 57 -8.77 -5.52 -10.24
N GLY A 58 -9.86 -5.71 -11.00
CA GLY A 58 -10.18 -4.87 -12.16
C GLY A 58 -9.63 -5.31 -13.50
N ARG A 59 -9.08 -6.52 -13.57
CA ARG A 59 -8.49 -7.06 -14.79
C ARG A 59 -9.56 -7.80 -15.60
N GLU A 60 -10.37 -7.04 -16.34
CA GLU A 60 -11.04 -7.58 -17.53
C GLU A 60 -9.94 -7.87 -18.57
N SER A 61 -9.62 -9.14 -18.82
CA SER A 61 -8.82 -9.53 -19.99
C SER A 61 -9.32 -10.87 -20.53
N ASN A 62 -9.72 -10.84 -21.80
CA ASN A 62 -10.19 -11.99 -22.56
C ASN A 62 -9.03 -12.69 -23.31
N SER A 63 -7.77 -12.34 -23.04
CA SER A 63 -6.60 -12.85 -23.79
C SER A 63 -5.75 -13.82 -22.97
N GLU A 64 -5.32 -14.93 -23.59
CA GLU A 64 -4.58 -16.03 -22.94
C GLU A 64 -3.17 -15.63 -22.46
N GLU A 65 -2.47 -14.75 -23.18
CA GLU A 65 -1.12 -14.26 -22.82
C GLU A 65 -1.11 -13.51 -21.47
N GLN A 66 -2.19 -12.81 -21.13
CA GLN A 66 -2.34 -12.09 -19.86
C GLN A 66 -2.86 -12.98 -18.72
N ARG A 67 -3.51 -14.11 -19.03
CA ARG A 67 -3.74 -15.20 -18.04
C ARG A 67 -2.42 -15.82 -17.59
N TYR A 68 -1.40 -15.85 -18.46
CA TYR A 68 -0.08 -16.40 -18.15
C TYR A 68 0.66 -15.59 -17.07
N PHE A 69 0.59 -14.25 -17.11
CA PHE A 69 1.09 -13.39 -16.02
C PHE A 69 0.31 -13.56 -14.71
N TYR A 70 -0.97 -13.94 -14.78
CA TYR A 70 -1.83 -14.24 -13.62
C TYR A 70 -1.45 -15.55 -12.91
N ASN A 71 -0.84 -16.48 -13.65
CA ASN A 71 -0.23 -17.70 -13.13
C ASN A 71 1.23 -17.50 -12.72
N ASN A 72 1.76 -16.27 -12.78
CA ASN A 72 3.05 -15.98 -12.20
C ASN A 72 2.88 -15.87 -10.67
N PHE A 73 2.55 -17.01 -10.05
CA PHE A 73 2.48 -17.21 -8.60
C PHE A 73 3.75 -16.76 -7.89
N HIS A 74 4.80 -16.39 -8.62
CA HIS A 74 6.10 -15.95 -8.15
C HIS A 74 6.32 -14.43 -8.19
N TYR A 75 5.33 -13.61 -8.56
CA TYR A 75 5.51 -12.15 -8.72
C TYR A 75 6.09 -11.47 -7.46
N LEU A 76 5.74 -11.91 -6.25
CA LEU A 76 6.27 -11.33 -5.01
C LEU A 76 7.33 -12.23 -4.36
N GLN A 77 7.83 -13.26 -5.06
CA GLN A 77 8.81 -14.22 -4.52
C GLN A 77 10.15 -13.55 -4.18
N TRP A 78 10.54 -12.51 -4.93
CA TRP A 78 11.79 -11.79 -4.72
C TRP A 78 11.73 -10.74 -3.61
N VAL A 79 10.55 -10.51 -3.02
CA VAL A 79 10.37 -9.54 -1.94
C VAL A 79 11.02 -10.07 -0.67
N THR A 80 11.80 -9.21 -0.01
CA THR A 80 12.55 -9.52 1.20
C THR A 80 12.17 -8.60 2.36
N GLU A 81 12.67 -8.90 3.55
CA GLU A 81 12.50 -8.05 4.73
C GLU A 81 13.14 -6.64 4.59
N ASN A 82 13.91 -6.36 3.54
CA ASN A 82 14.43 -5.01 3.26
C ASN A 82 13.47 -4.17 2.42
N ASP A 83 12.51 -4.81 1.76
CA ASP A 83 11.64 -4.17 0.78
C ASP A 83 10.35 -3.65 1.43
N ARG A 84 9.64 -2.82 0.68
CA ARG A 84 8.33 -2.30 1.06
C ARG A 84 7.29 -2.64 0.02
N VAL A 85 6.14 -3.14 0.45
CA VAL A 85 4.97 -3.35 -0.43
C VAL A 85 3.96 -2.24 -0.17
N ASP A 86 3.70 -1.40 -1.17
CA ASP A 86 2.69 -0.34 -1.12
C ASP A 86 1.37 -0.84 -1.75
N ILE A 87 0.35 -1.01 -0.92
CA ILE A 87 -0.98 -1.48 -1.34
C ILE A 87 -1.92 -0.28 -1.53
N PHE A 88 -2.27 0.02 -2.77
CA PHE A 88 -3.19 1.09 -3.14
C PHE A 88 -4.61 0.57 -3.30
N ALA A 89 -5.56 1.25 -2.66
CA ALA A 89 -6.98 1.02 -2.82
C ALA A 89 -7.76 2.27 -2.35
N HIS A 90 -9.04 2.33 -2.70
CA HIS A 90 -9.99 3.09 -1.88
C HIS A 90 -10.44 2.25 -0.70
N SER A 91 -10.80 2.89 0.41
CA SER A 91 -11.20 2.17 1.63
C SER A 91 -12.07 3.03 2.52
N SER A 92 -12.70 2.35 3.47
CA SER A 92 -13.26 2.92 4.69
C SER A 92 -12.38 2.53 5.88
N GLU A 93 -12.86 2.80 7.10
CA GLU A 93 -12.23 2.29 8.33
C GLU A 93 -12.38 0.76 8.52
N SER A 94 -13.26 0.11 7.74
CA SER A 94 -13.64 -1.29 7.93
C SER A 94 -13.43 -2.18 6.70
N SER A 95 -13.13 -1.62 5.51
CA SER A 95 -12.91 -2.42 4.30
C SER A 95 -11.89 -1.79 3.35
N LEU A 96 -11.21 -2.65 2.58
CA LEU A 96 -10.27 -2.26 1.54
C LEU A 96 -10.86 -2.57 0.15
N GLY A 97 -11.29 -1.53 -0.55
CA GLY A 97 -12.02 -1.63 -1.81
C GLY A 97 -13.39 -2.27 -1.63
N SER A 98 -13.97 -2.75 -2.73
CA SER A 98 -15.23 -3.52 -2.69
C SER A 98 -15.02 -5.03 -2.62
N ARG A 99 -13.77 -5.50 -2.74
CA ARG A 99 -13.42 -6.93 -2.73
C ARG A 99 -12.98 -7.38 -1.36
N TYR A 100 -12.02 -6.68 -0.74
CA TYR A 100 -11.38 -7.11 0.49
C TYR A 100 -12.12 -6.54 1.72
N ASN A 101 -13.34 -7.02 1.93
CA ASN A 101 -14.08 -6.76 3.16
C ASN A 101 -13.45 -7.51 4.35
N SER A 102 -12.83 -8.66 4.06
CA SER A 102 -12.03 -9.45 4.99
C SER A 102 -10.53 -9.31 4.64
N PRO A 103 -9.64 -9.01 5.61
CA PRO A 103 -8.20 -8.99 5.37
C PRO A 103 -7.61 -10.33 4.90
N GLU A 104 -8.25 -11.44 5.25
CA GLU A 104 -7.84 -12.81 4.90
C GLU A 104 -7.84 -13.03 3.38
N GLU A 105 -8.81 -12.47 2.66
CA GLU A 105 -8.86 -12.55 1.20
C GLU A 105 -7.65 -11.87 0.54
N LEU A 106 -7.26 -10.70 1.06
CA LEU A 106 -6.08 -9.99 0.58
C LEU A 106 -4.80 -10.75 0.92
N ALA A 107 -4.69 -11.28 2.14
CA ALA A 107 -3.56 -12.10 2.56
C ALA A 107 -3.40 -13.32 1.66
N ASN A 108 -4.50 -14.01 1.35
CA ASN A 108 -4.52 -15.16 0.45
C ASN A 108 -4.10 -14.81 -0.97
N ASP A 109 -4.59 -13.69 -1.53
CA ASP A 109 -4.18 -13.24 -2.86
C ASP A 109 -2.67 -12.91 -2.90
N LEU A 110 -2.15 -12.19 -1.90
CA LEU A 110 -0.72 -11.89 -1.80
C LEU A 110 0.13 -13.15 -1.59
N LYS A 111 -0.36 -14.10 -0.79
CA LYS A 111 0.27 -15.41 -0.58
C LYS A 111 0.37 -16.21 -1.87
N ARG A 112 -0.71 -16.22 -2.67
CA ARG A 112 -0.75 -16.86 -3.99
C ARG A 112 0.28 -16.23 -4.94
N MET A 113 0.53 -14.93 -4.80
CA MET A 113 1.60 -14.23 -5.53
C MET A 113 3.00 -14.47 -4.94
N SER A 114 3.17 -15.46 -4.07
CA SER A 114 4.42 -15.80 -3.37
C SER A 114 5.00 -14.71 -2.48
N LEU A 115 4.18 -13.78 -1.98
CA LEU A 115 4.63 -12.98 -0.85
C LEU A 115 4.82 -13.91 0.35
N ARG A 116 6.01 -13.88 0.93
CA ARG A 116 6.40 -14.69 2.10
C ARG A 116 6.99 -13.84 3.19
N ARG A 117 7.74 -12.82 2.82
CA ARG A 117 8.46 -11.95 3.74
C ARG A 117 8.55 -10.54 3.18
N VAL A 118 8.38 -9.53 4.02
CA VAL A 118 8.50 -8.12 3.60
C VAL A 118 8.91 -7.24 4.78
N GLY A 119 9.66 -6.17 4.53
CA GLY A 119 10.01 -5.23 5.59
C GLY A 119 8.79 -4.48 6.10
N VAL A 120 8.16 -3.73 5.20
CA VAL A 120 7.00 -2.90 5.53
C VAL A 120 5.86 -3.14 4.53
N ILE A 121 4.66 -3.36 5.04
CA ILE A 121 3.42 -3.34 4.25
C ILE A 121 2.75 -1.98 4.50
N LYS A 122 2.61 -1.18 3.45
CA LYS A 122 2.05 0.16 3.57
C LYS A 122 0.75 0.28 2.78
N PHE A 123 -0.34 0.45 3.50
CA PHE A 123 -1.63 0.78 2.90
C PHE A 123 -1.68 2.25 2.52
N GLN A 124 -2.00 2.46 1.26
CA GLN A 124 -2.15 3.74 0.60
C GLN A 124 -3.64 3.99 0.33
N ALA A 125 -4.45 3.83 1.37
CA ALA A 125 -5.91 3.74 1.30
C ALA A 125 -6.57 4.48 2.49
N CYS A 126 -7.56 5.34 2.23
CA CYS A 126 -8.17 6.25 3.23
C CYS A 126 -8.68 5.55 4.50
N TYR A 127 -8.48 6.15 5.67
CA TYR A 127 -9.11 5.75 6.95
C TYR A 127 -8.82 4.34 7.46
N ILE A 128 -8.09 3.51 6.73
CA ILE A 128 -7.89 2.09 7.08
C ILE A 128 -7.17 1.89 8.42
N GLY A 129 -6.41 2.90 8.85
CA GLY A 129 -5.74 2.94 10.15
C GLY A 129 -6.60 3.48 11.30
N ARG A 130 -7.85 3.93 11.08
CA ARG A 130 -8.67 4.53 12.14
C ARG A 130 -9.26 3.50 13.11
N GLY A 131 -9.65 2.33 12.58
CA GLY A 131 -10.21 1.22 13.35
C GLY A 131 -9.23 0.09 13.62
N ASN A 132 -9.76 -1.12 13.81
CA ASN A 132 -8.98 -2.34 14.11
C ASN A 132 -8.62 -3.16 12.86
N TRP A 133 -8.87 -2.61 11.65
CA TRP A 133 -8.65 -3.34 10.41
C TRP A 133 -7.18 -3.75 10.24
N LEU A 134 -6.22 -2.89 10.60
CA LEU A 134 -4.78 -3.22 10.50
C LEU A 134 -4.35 -4.33 11.48
N GLU A 135 -4.95 -4.42 12.66
CA GLU A 135 -4.71 -5.51 13.60
C GLU A 135 -5.27 -6.84 13.08
N ASN A 136 -6.48 -6.80 12.53
CA ASN A 136 -7.09 -7.98 11.90
C ASN A 136 -6.25 -8.42 10.70
N ALA A 137 -5.79 -7.47 9.88
CA ALA A 137 -4.89 -7.73 8.76
C ALA A 137 -3.54 -8.30 9.23
N ARG A 138 -2.96 -7.81 10.32
CA ARG A 138 -1.75 -8.41 10.91
C ARG A 138 -1.97 -9.89 11.20
N LYS A 139 -3.06 -10.22 11.89
CA LYS A 139 -3.38 -11.62 12.24
C LYS A 139 -3.52 -12.47 10.98
N ALA A 140 -4.35 -12.04 10.03
CA ALA A 140 -4.60 -12.74 8.77
C ALA A 140 -3.31 -12.96 7.94
N PHE A 141 -2.43 -11.96 7.85
CA PHE A 141 -1.19 -12.07 7.08
C PHE A 141 -0.21 -13.05 7.73
N ILE A 142 -0.06 -13.02 9.05
CA ILE A 142 0.79 -13.97 9.78
C ILE A 142 0.22 -15.39 9.66
N GLU A 143 -1.10 -15.58 9.79
CA GLU A 143 -1.75 -16.88 9.65
C GLU A 143 -1.65 -17.44 8.21
N ALA A 144 -1.64 -16.57 7.19
CA ALA A 144 -1.34 -16.96 5.82
C ALA A 144 0.15 -17.34 5.62
N GLY A 145 1.02 -17.07 6.60
CA GLY A 145 2.46 -17.27 6.49
C GLY A 145 3.14 -16.21 5.62
N ILE A 146 2.75 -14.94 5.82
CA ILE A 146 3.44 -13.75 5.32
C ILE A 146 4.07 -13.05 6.52
N ASP A 147 5.39 -13.16 6.63
CA ASP A 147 6.17 -12.49 7.66
C ASP A 147 6.37 -11.02 7.30
N PHE A 148 6.28 -10.13 8.28
CA PHE A 148 6.64 -8.73 8.07
C PHE A 148 7.13 -8.04 9.34
N ALA A 149 7.86 -6.92 9.21
CA ALA A 149 8.29 -6.15 10.37
C ALA A 149 7.25 -5.11 10.79
N TYR A 150 6.68 -4.38 9.84
CA TYR A 150 5.63 -3.39 10.13
C TYR A 150 4.52 -3.36 9.07
N MET A 151 3.33 -3.02 9.52
CA MET A 151 2.18 -2.70 8.69
C MET A 151 1.70 -1.30 9.04
N ALA A 152 1.45 -0.45 8.05
CA ALA A 152 1.05 0.92 8.29
C ALA A 152 -0.09 1.34 7.36
N GLY A 153 -1.04 2.14 7.87
CA GLY A 153 -2.14 2.68 7.09
C GLY A 153 -2.60 4.02 7.64
N PRO A 154 -3.12 4.92 6.79
CA PRO A 154 -3.49 6.26 7.21
C PRO A 154 -4.77 6.25 8.05
N ILE A 155 -4.84 7.12 9.07
CA ILE A 155 -6.03 7.27 9.92
C ILE A 155 -7.09 8.21 9.31
N ASP A 156 -6.74 8.91 8.22
CA ASP A 156 -7.58 9.92 7.58
C ASP A 156 -7.53 9.79 6.03
N ARG A 157 -8.10 10.75 5.31
CA ARG A 157 -8.12 10.78 3.84
C ARG A 157 -6.72 10.85 3.28
N VAL A 158 -6.53 10.01 2.29
CA VAL A 158 -5.47 10.14 1.30
C VAL A 158 -6.05 10.91 0.13
N VAL A 159 -5.46 12.04 -0.21
CA VAL A 159 -5.91 12.89 -1.32
C VAL A 159 -4.85 12.97 -2.39
N TRP A 160 -5.33 12.86 -3.63
CA TRP A 160 -4.55 13.01 -4.85
C TRP A 160 -4.89 14.35 -5.48
N ASN A 161 -4.00 15.34 -5.35
CA ASN A 161 -4.15 16.58 -6.11
C ASN A 161 -3.25 16.51 -7.34
N ASN A 162 -3.89 16.28 -8.49
CA ASN A 162 -3.27 16.40 -9.81
C ASN A 162 -2.79 17.86 -9.99
N PRO A 163 -1.56 18.11 -10.49
CA PRO A 163 -0.69 17.12 -11.13
C PRO A 163 0.40 16.50 -10.27
N PHE A 164 0.58 16.88 -9.00
CA PHE A 164 1.91 16.65 -8.40
C PHE A 164 1.97 16.20 -6.94
N ILE A 165 0.88 16.16 -6.16
CA ILE A 165 1.02 15.89 -4.73
C ILE A 165 -0.08 14.97 -4.20
N LYS A 166 0.35 13.75 -3.85
CA LYS A 166 -0.35 12.88 -2.90
C LYS A 166 -0.12 13.39 -1.49
N TYR A 167 -1.16 13.48 -0.67
CA TYR A 167 -1.01 13.84 0.74
C TYR A 167 -2.03 13.15 1.63
N VAL A 168 -1.74 13.08 2.92
CA VAL A 168 -2.69 12.62 3.96
C VAL A 168 -3.19 13.86 4.72
N HIS A 169 -4.49 13.91 5.01
CA HIS A 169 -5.07 14.90 5.93
C HIS A 169 -4.66 14.56 7.37
N GLY A 170 -4.32 15.58 8.18
CA GLY A 170 -4.05 15.42 9.62
C GLY A 170 -2.62 15.70 10.07
N ASN A 171 -2.39 15.55 11.37
CA ASN A 171 -1.11 15.82 12.03
C ASN A 171 -0.08 14.71 11.73
N ARG A 172 1.17 15.10 11.40
CA ARG A 172 2.30 14.19 11.11
C ARG A 172 2.59 13.14 12.18
N HIS A 173 2.21 13.41 13.42
CA HIS A 173 2.41 12.50 14.54
C HIS A 173 1.30 11.45 14.71
N GLN A 174 0.16 11.62 14.00
CA GLN A 174 -1.01 10.75 14.13
C GLN A 174 -1.53 10.21 12.80
N ALA A 175 -1.08 10.75 11.66
CA ALA A 175 -1.67 10.45 10.36
C ALA A 175 -1.60 8.99 9.90
N TYR A 176 -0.74 8.18 10.52
CA TYR A 176 -0.66 6.75 10.26
C TYR A 176 -0.75 5.96 11.55
N LYS A 177 -1.54 4.88 11.49
CA LYS A 177 -1.46 3.81 12.46
C LYS A 177 -0.42 2.80 11.99
N VAL A 178 0.40 2.34 12.91
CA VAL A 178 1.49 1.39 12.65
C VAL A 178 1.32 0.20 13.57
N VAL A 179 1.35 -0.99 13.00
CA VAL A 179 1.21 -2.27 13.68
C VAL A 179 2.50 -3.07 13.46
N LYS A 180 3.06 -3.63 14.53
CA LYS A 180 4.26 -4.49 14.46
C LYS A 180 3.88 -5.88 13.94
N GLY A 181 4.66 -6.40 13.01
CA GLY A 181 4.54 -7.79 12.55
C GLY A 181 5.32 -8.76 13.45
N ASN A 182 5.76 -9.87 12.87
CA ASN A 182 6.49 -10.95 13.54
C ASN A 182 8.01 -10.94 13.26
N ILE A 183 8.48 -10.09 12.34
CA ILE A 183 9.91 -9.90 12.09
C ILE A 183 10.46 -8.81 13.01
N VAL A 184 11.56 -9.10 13.70
CA VAL A 184 12.32 -8.08 14.43
C VAL A 184 13.31 -7.41 13.47
N LYS A 185 12.93 -6.24 12.94
CA LYS A 185 13.78 -5.42 12.08
C LYS A 185 13.49 -3.95 12.34
N GLN A 186 14.48 -3.07 12.22
CA GLN A 186 14.31 -1.63 12.37
C GLN A 186 14.64 -0.91 11.06
N PHE A 187 13.98 0.22 10.84
CA PHE A 187 14.21 1.08 9.66
C PHE A 187 14.48 2.52 10.12
N PRO A 188 15.71 2.82 10.59
CA PRO A 188 16.05 4.11 11.19
C PRO A 188 15.71 5.30 10.31
N GLY A 189 15.24 6.39 10.91
CA GLY A 189 14.89 7.61 10.17
C GLY A 189 13.61 7.53 9.32
N THR A 190 12.98 6.35 9.21
CA THR A 190 11.66 6.20 8.59
C THR A 190 10.60 6.15 9.69
N ARG A 191 9.68 7.12 9.71
CA ARG A 191 8.59 7.17 10.71
C ARG A 191 7.41 6.25 10.34
N TYR A 192 7.64 5.22 9.51
CA TYR A 192 6.61 4.40 8.86
C TYR A 192 5.54 5.25 8.12
N THR A 193 6.02 6.34 7.51
CA THR A 193 5.32 7.24 6.57
C THR A 193 6.12 7.37 5.29
#